data_AF-A0A8T4Y8T7-F1
#
_entry.id   AF-A0A8T4Y8T7-F1
#
_cell.length_a   1.000
_cell.length_b   1.000
_cell.length_c   1.000
_cell.angle_alpha   90.00
_cell.angle_beta   90.00
_cell.angle_gamma   90.00
#
_symmetry.space_group_name_H-M   'P 1'
#
loop_
_entity.id
_entity.type
_entity.pdbx_description
1 polymer ?
#
loop_
_entity_poly.entity_id
_entity_poly.type
_entity_poly.pdbx_seq_one_letter_code
_entity_poly.pdbx_strand_id
1 'polypeptide(L)' 'MERCKNPWNKECKNENITVYIVVKGDKIPICKSCWNKIAEKDLEW' A
#
# COMPACT_ATOMS: atom_id res chain seq x y z
N MET A 1 -16.14 -4.49 0.53
CA MET A 1 -15.18 -3.65 -0.22
C MET A 1 -13.79 -3.84 0.36
N GLU A 2 -12.78 -3.99 -0.48
CA GLU A 2 -11.39 -4.15 -0.05
C GLU A 2 -10.79 -2.78 0.32
N ARG A 3 -9.95 -2.74 1.36
CA ARG A 3 -9.35 -1.51 1.90
C ARG A 3 -7.84 -1.60 1.90
N CYS A 4 -7.20 -0.46 1.72
CA CYS A 4 -5.76 -0.30 1.81
C CYS A 4 -5.24 -0.91 3.12
N LYS A 5 -4.16 -1.67 3.02
CA LYS A 5 -3.43 -2.23 4.17
C LYS A 5 -1.96 -1.80 4.10
N ASN A 6 -1.72 -0.50 3.87
CA ASN A 6 -0.38 0.05 3.81
C ASN A 6 0.38 -0.24 5.13
N PRO A 7 1.48 -1.02 5.11
CA PRO A 7 2.21 -1.38 6.32
C PRO A 7 2.93 -0.18 6.95
N TRP A 8 3.20 0.87 6.15
CA TRP A 8 3.81 2.14 6.59
C TRP A 8 2.77 3.22 6.94
N ASN A 9 1.49 2.97 6.71
CA ASN A 9 0.39 3.86 7.14
C ASN A 9 -0.83 3.02 7.56
N LYS A 10 -0.80 2.56 8.81
CA LYS A 10 -1.75 1.59 9.37
C LYS A 10 -3.19 2.11 9.52
N GLU A 11 -3.41 3.42 9.39
CA GLU A 11 -4.73 4.04 9.54
C GLU A 11 -5.48 4.22 8.21
N CYS A 12 -4.84 3.97 7.07
CA CYS A 12 -5.47 4.18 5.77
C CYS A 12 -6.62 3.19 5.56
N LYS A 13 -7.84 3.70 5.36
CA LYS A 13 -9.04 2.90 5.07
C LYS A 13 -9.58 3.13 3.65
N ASN A 14 -8.78 3.72 2.76
CA ASN A 14 -9.17 4.03 1.39
C ASN A 14 -9.38 2.75 0.56
N GLU A 15 -10.41 2.74 -0.26
CA GLU A 15 -10.85 1.60 -1.09
C GLU A 15 -10.39 1.71 -2.55
N ASN A 16 -9.74 2.83 -2.94
CA ASN A 16 -9.17 3.03 -4.27
C ASN A 16 -7.83 2.29 -4.42
N ILE A 17 -7.89 0.96 -4.44
CA ILE A 17 -6.74 0.05 -4.57
C ILE A 17 -6.16 0.12 -5.98
N THR A 18 -4.85 0.33 -6.08
CA THR A 18 -4.14 0.45 -7.38
C THR A 18 -3.06 -0.59 -7.57
N VAL A 19 -2.46 -1.10 -6.50
CA VAL A 19 -1.42 -2.14 -6.56
C VAL A 19 -1.58 -3.10 -5.38
N TYR A 20 -1.05 -4.31 -5.57
CA TYR A 20 -0.85 -5.27 -4.51
C TYR A 20 0.64 -5.52 -4.36
N ILE A 21 1.13 -5.47 -3.13
CA ILE A 21 2.53 -5.77 -2.81
C ILE A 21 2.59 -7.04 -1.99
N VAL A 22 3.74 -7.72 -2.02
CA VAL A 22 4.00 -8.89 -1.17
C VAL A 22 4.92 -8.46 -0.04
N VAL A 23 4.47 -8.59 1.20
CA VAL A 23 5.25 -8.26 2.39
C VAL A 23 5.22 -9.47 3.32
N LYS A 24 6.39 -10.03 3.64
CA LYS A 24 6.51 -11.24 4.47
C LYS A 24 5.68 -12.44 3.96
N GLY A 25 5.50 -12.54 2.64
CA GLY A 25 4.69 -13.59 2.01
C GLY A 25 3.19 -13.25 1.89
N ASP A 26 2.71 -12.20 2.56
CA ASP A 26 1.32 -11.75 2.46
C ASP A 26 1.12 -10.78 1.31
N LYS A 27 0.13 -11.05 0.46
CA LYS A 27 -0.33 -10.12 -0.58
C LYS A 27 -1.25 -9.08 0.05
N ILE A 28 -0.84 -7.81 0.04
CA ILE A 28 -1.58 -6.72 0.66
C ILE A 28 -1.98 -5.64 -0.36
N PRO A 29 -3.23 -5.13 -0.30
CA PRO A 29 -3.71 -4.08 -1.20
C PRO A 29 -3.23 -2.70 -0.76
N ILE A 30 -2.79 -1.87 -1.71
CA ILE A 30 -2.33 -0.49 -1.49
C ILE A 30 -3.14 0.46 -2.35
N CYS A 31 -3.68 1.52 -1.74
CA CYS A 31 -4.43 2.55 -2.46
C CYS A 31 -3.52 3.51 -3.23
N LYS A 32 -4.07 4.19 -4.23
CA LYS A 32 -3.36 5.18 -5.07
C LYS A 32 -2.59 6.22 -4.26
N SER A 33 -3.20 6.80 -3.23
CA SER A 33 -2.55 7.82 -2.38
C SER A 33 -1.37 7.26 -1.60
N CYS A 34 -1.47 6.03 -1.08
CA CYS A 34 -0.36 5.39 -0.39
C CYS A 34 0.76 5.00 -1.35
N TRP A 35 0.42 4.48 -2.53
CA TRP A 35 1.40 4.09 -3.53
C TRP A 35 2.21 5.29 -4.02
N ASN A 36 1.59 6.42 -4.32
CA ASN A 36 2.32 7.63 -4.73
C ASN A 36 3.37 8.03 -3.68
N LYS A 37 3.01 8.02 -2.39
CA LYS A 37 3.94 8.33 -1.29
C LYS A 37 5.08 7.32 -1.13
N ILE A 38 4.89 6.08 -1.60
CA ILE A 38 5.92 5.04 -1.58
C ILE A 38 6.84 5.23 -2.79
N ALA A 39 6.27 5.45 -3.98
CA ALA A 39 7.01 5.64 -5.22
C ALA A 39 7.88 6.91 -5.23
N GLU A 40 7.52 7.93 -4.47
CA GLU A 40 8.31 9.15 -4.28
C GLU A 40 9.48 8.97 -3.29
N LYS A 41 9.58 7.82 -2.60
CA LYS A 41 10.67 7.54 -1.67
C LYS A 41 11.69 6.60 -2.31
N ASP A 42 12.97 6.94 -2.17
CA ASP A 42 14.08 6.01 -2.42
C ASP A 42 14.09 4.93 -1.33
N LEU A 43 13.26 3.91 -1.51
CA LEU A 43 13.28 2.69 -0.72
C LEU A 43 13.83 1.58 -1.61
N GLU A 44 15.11 1.24 -1.40
CA GLU A 44 15.70 0.02 -1.95
C GLU A 44 15.16 -1.19 -1.15
N TRP A 45 14.80 -2.26 -1.84
CA TRP A 45 14.14 -3.45 -1.30
C TRP A 45 14.97 -4.71 -1.55
#